data_AF-A0A1Y3U4T7-F1
#
_entry.id   AF-A0A1Y3U4T7-F1
#
_cell.length_a   1.000
_cell.length_b   1.000
_cell.length_c   1.000
_cell.angle_alpha   90.00
_cell.angle_beta   90.00
_cell.angle_gamma   90.00
#
_symmetry.space_group_name_H-M   'P 1'
#
loop_
_entity.id
_entity.type
_entity.pdbx_description
1 polymer ?
#
loop_
_entity_poly.entity_id
_entity_poly.type
_entity_poly.pdbx_seq_one_letter_code
_entity_poly.pdbx_strand_id
1 'polypeptide(L)'
;MSVQSEITRLQGAKDDLAAAIEQKGVAVPAGAKLDDMAALVLQIETMSADEAFLAAHPVGSYLYTNGTDPNNVAGAWQALRGGMGPTAWLRTA
;
A
#
# COMPACT_ATOMS: atom_id res chain seq x y z
N MET A 1 19.31 -33.67 -12.51
CA MET A 1 18.78 -32.35 -12.96
C MET A 1 19.13 -32.18 -14.43
N SER A 2 18.22 -31.66 -15.24
CA SER A 2 18.42 -31.43 -16.67
C SER A 2 18.20 -29.96 -17.02
N VAL A 3 18.78 -29.49 -18.12
CA VAL A 3 18.53 -28.12 -18.62
C VAL A 3 17.04 -27.91 -18.88
N GLN A 4 16.36 -28.90 -19.47
CA GLN A 4 14.94 -28.81 -19.77
C GLN A 4 14.07 -28.66 -18.51
N SER A 5 14.37 -29.42 -17.45
CA SER A 5 13.65 -29.31 -16.18
C SER A 5 13.85 -27.93 -15.54
N GLU A 6 15.04 -27.33 -15.67
CA GLU A 6 15.27 -25.97 -15.17
C GLU A 6 14.54 -24.91 -16.01
N ILE A 7 14.48 -25.06 -17.33
CA ILE A 7 13.74 -24.15 -18.20
C ILE A 7 12.25 -24.15 -17.81
N THR A 8 11.65 -25.34 -17.66
CA THR A 8 10.25 -25.45 -17.23
C THR A 8 10.02 -24.82 -15.86
N ARG A 9 10.94 -25.03 -14.91
CA ARG A 9 10.85 -24.41 -13.58
C ARG A 9 10.92 -22.88 -13.64
N LEU A 10 11.80 -22.33 -14.48
CA LEU A 10 11.94 -20.86 -14.64
C LEU A 10 10.75 -20.24 -15.38
N GLN A 11 10.16 -20.95 -16.35
CA GLN A 11 8.93 -20.51 -17.00
C GLN A 11 7.76 -20.44 -16.01
N GLY A 12 7.58 -21.48 -15.18
CA GLY A 12 6.57 -21.46 -14.12
C GLY A 12 6.77 -20.32 -13.14
N ALA A 13 8.01 -20.12 -12.65
CA ALA A 13 8.31 -19.01 -11.75
C ALA A 13 8.03 -17.63 -12.37
N LYS A 14 8.28 -17.46 -13.69
CA LYS A 14 7.96 -16.22 -14.40
C LYS A 14 6.45 -15.99 -14.46
N ASP A 15 5.67 -17.03 -14.74
CA ASP A 15 4.21 -16.93 -14.82
C ASP A 15 3.59 -16.64 -13.43
N ASP A 16 4.12 -17.25 -12.36
CA ASP A 16 3.72 -16.97 -10.98
C ASP A 16 4.03 -15.51 -10.58
N LEU A 17 5.21 -15.00 -10.93
CA LEU A 17 5.58 -13.61 -10.70
C LEU A 17 4.67 -12.65 -11.47
N ALA A 18 4.39 -12.95 -12.74
CA ALA A 18 3.49 -12.13 -13.56
C ALA A 18 2.09 -12.05 -12.93
N ALA A 19 1.52 -13.18 -12.52
CA ALA A 19 0.22 -13.22 -11.85
C ALA A 19 0.22 -12.42 -10.53
N ALA A 20 1.30 -12.51 -9.74
CA ALA A 20 1.43 -11.76 -8.50
C ALA A 20 1.51 -10.23 -8.73
N ILE A 21 2.23 -9.79 -9.77
CA ILE A 21 2.34 -8.38 -10.16
C ILE A 21 0.99 -7.85 -10.65
N GLU A 22 0.27 -8.61 -11.47
CA GLU A 22 -1.08 -8.24 -11.96
C GLU A 22 -2.09 -8.11 -10.82
N GLN A 23 -2.03 -8.98 -9.82
CA GLN A 23 -2.86 -8.87 -8.61
C GLN A 23 -2.62 -7.58 -7.81
N LYS A 24 -1.46 -6.93 -8.00
CA LYS A 24 -1.13 -5.63 -7.41
C LYS A 24 -1.53 -4.44 -8.28
N GLY A 25 -2.24 -4.68 -9.39
CA GLY A 25 -2.75 -3.64 -10.27
C GLY A 25 -1.76 -3.18 -11.35
N VAL A 26 -0.59 -3.81 -11.45
CA VAL A 26 0.40 -3.51 -12.50
C VAL A 26 0.21 -4.48 -13.66
N ALA A 27 -0.05 -3.95 -14.86
CA ALA A 27 -0.20 -4.79 -16.04
C ALA A 27 1.14 -5.39 -16.48
N VAL A 28 1.17 -6.69 -16.78
CA VAL A 28 2.35 -7.37 -17.33
C VAL A 28 2.16 -7.56 -18.84
N PRO A 29 2.98 -6.92 -19.69
CA PRO A 29 2.84 -7.07 -21.13
C PRO A 29 3.03 -8.51 -21.60
N ALA A 30 2.27 -8.91 -22.62
CA ALA A 30 2.44 -10.21 -23.26
C ALA A 30 3.88 -10.35 -23.80
N GLY A 31 4.55 -11.44 -23.45
CA GLY A 31 5.94 -11.68 -23.85
C GLY A 31 7.00 -10.97 -23.00
N ALA A 32 6.61 -10.31 -21.89
CA ALA A 32 7.55 -9.80 -20.91
C ALA A 32 8.52 -10.90 -20.45
N LYS A 33 9.80 -10.52 -20.38
CA LYS A 33 10.87 -11.43 -19.97
C LYS A 33 11.10 -11.35 -18.47
N LEU A 34 11.87 -12.30 -17.94
CA LEU A 34 12.16 -12.37 -16.51
C LEU A 34 12.93 -11.14 -16.01
N ASP A 35 13.81 -10.56 -16.84
CA ASP A 35 14.56 -9.35 -16.57
C ASP A 35 13.68 -8.08 -16.54
N ASP A 36 12.55 -8.08 -17.26
CA ASP A 36 11.59 -6.97 -17.22
C ASP A 36 10.79 -6.95 -15.90
N MET A 37 10.66 -8.09 -15.21
CA MET A 37 9.84 -8.23 -14.00
C MET A 37 10.28 -7.28 -12.88
N ALA A 38 11.58 -6.98 -12.76
CA ALA A 38 12.09 -6.07 -11.74
C ALA A 38 11.53 -4.66 -11.89
N ALA A 39 11.44 -4.16 -13.12
CA ALA A 39 10.86 -2.83 -13.39
C ALA A 39 9.36 -2.80 -13.10
N LEU A 40 8.65 -3.89 -13.38
CA LEU A 40 7.22 -4.02 -13.08
C LEU A 40 6.95 -4.09 -11.58
N VAL A 41 7.80 -4.80 -10.82
CA VAL A 41 7.72 -4.83 -9.35
C VAL A 41 7.89 -3.42 -8.76
N LEU A 42 8.76 -2.59 -9.34
CA LEU A 42 8.93 -1.20 -8.89
C LEU A 42 7.73 -0.29 -9.19
N GLN A 43 6.85 -0.69 -10.10
CA GLN A 43 5.59 0.03 -10.38
C GLN A 43 4.46 -0.38 -9.43
N ILE A 44 4.64 -1.41 -8.61
CA ILE A 44 3.63 -1.81 -7.63
C ILE A 44 3.47 -0.67 -6.63
N GLU A 45 2.32 -0.03 -6.67
CA GLU A 45 1.96 0.99 -5.68
C GLU A 45 1.89 0.34 -4.30
N THR A 46 2.66 0.90 -3.38
CA THR A 46 2.55 0.60 -1.96
C THR A 46 1.77 1.72 -1.30
N MET A 47 0.81 1.38 -0.44
CA MET A 47 0.19 2.40 0.39
C MET A 47 1.27 3.05 1.25
N SER A 48 1.38 4.37 1.13
CA SER A 48 2.16 5.19 2.05
C SER A 48 1.60 5.07 3.47
N ALA A 49 2.42 5.43 4.47
CA ALA A 49 1.98 5.45 5.86
C ALA A 49 0.76 6.38 6.04
N ASP A 50 0.72 7.49 5.30
CA ASP A 50 -0.37 8.47 5.33
C ASP A 50 -1.66 7.88 4.75
N GLU A 51 -1.58 7.20 3.59
CA GLU A 51 -2.74 6.50 3.00
C GLU A 51 -3.25 5.38 3.91
N ALA A 52 -2.34 4.61 4.52
CA ALA A 52 -2.70 3.57 5.47
C ALA A 52 -3.39 4.14 6.71
N PHE A 53 -2.88 5.27 7.22
CA PHE A 53 -3.49 5.99 8.33
C PHE A 53 -4.89 6.49 7.99
N LEU A 54 -5.09 7.08 6.81
CA LEU A 54 -6.40 7.56 6.36
C LEU A 54 -7.38 6.43 6.04
N ALA A 55 -6.91 5.29 5.55
CA ALA A 55 -7.73 4.11 5.34
C ALA A 55 -8.20 3.50 6.67
N ALA A 56 -7.33 3.48 7.69
CA ALA A 56 -7.67 3.00 9.03
C ALA A 56 -8.61 3.95 9.79
N HIS A 57 -8.66 5.22 9.39
CA HIS A 57 -9.55 6.22 9.97
C HIS A 57 -10.42 6.87 8.90
N PRO A 58 -11.49 6.23 8.39
CA PRO A 58 -12.42 6.84 7.44
C PRO A 58 -13.00 8.20 7.89
N VAL A 59 -13.52 9.00 6.96
CA VAL A 59 -14.20 10.27 7.31
C VAL A 59 -15.35 9.98 8.28
N GLY A 60 -15.43 10.77 9.36
CA GLY A 60 -16.34 10.52 10.48
C GLY A 60 -15.73 9.72 11.63
N SER A 61 -14.53 9.14 11.47
CA SER A 61 -13.80 8.51 12.56
C SER A 61 -13.38 9.51 13.63
N TYR A 62 -13.27 9.02 14.87
CA TYR A 62 -12.70 9.76 16.00
C TYR A 62 -11.29 9.24 16.30
N LEU A 63 -10.38 10.17 16.60
CA LEU A 63 -9.03 9.86 17.08
C LEU A 63 -8.76 10.62 18.38
N TYR A 64 -8.12 9.97 19.33
CA TYR A 64 -7.68 10.61 20.58
C TYR A 64 -6.15 10.68 20.59
N THR A 65 -5.61 11.88 20.76
CA THR A 65 -4.17 12.10 20.81
C THR A 65 -3.77 12.83 22.08
N ASN A 66 -2.52 12.63 22.50
CA ASN A 66 -1.92 13.37 23.61
C ASN A 66 -0.76 14.23 23.07
N GLY A 67 -1.04 15.50 22.75
CA GLY A 67 -0.05 16.46 22.27
C GLY A 67 0.32 16.37 20.78
N THR A 68 -0.27 15.44 20.02
CA THR A 68 -0.06 15.34 18.55
C THR A 68 -1.28 15.87 17.81
N ASP A 69 -1.08 16.79 16.86
CA ASP A 69 -2.12 17.21 15.92
C ASP A 69 -2.11 16.26 14.71
N PRO A 70 -3.18 15.47 14.47
CA PRO A 70 -3.24 14.54 13.34
C PRO A 70 -3.26 15.25 11.97
N ASN A 71 -3.56 16.56 11.90
CA ASN A 71 -3.40 17.34 10.66
C ASN A 71 -1.93 17.45 10.23
N ASN A 72 -0.97 17.24 11.15
CA ASN A 72 0.45 17.18 10.83
C ASN A 72 0.89 15.78 10.36
N VAL A 73 -0.01 14.79 10.38
CA VAL A 73 0.23 13.44 9.88
C VAL A 73 -0.41 13.28 8.50
N ALA A 74 -1.74 13.25 8.42
CA ALA A 74 -2.47 13.13 7.17
C ALA A 74 -3.96 13.48 7.33
N GLY A 75 -4.61 13.91 6.24
CA GLY A 75 -6.05 14.20 6.19
C GLY A 75 -6.45 15.48 6.89
N ALA A 76 -7.76 15.70 7.04
CA ALA A 76 -8.29 16.87 7.73
C ALA A 76 -9.04 16.45 9.01
N TRP A 77 -8.68 17.09 10.12
CA TRP A 77 -9.16 16.76 11.44
C TRP A 77 -9.62 17.99 12.19
N GLN A 78 -10.86 17.96 12.67
CA GLN A 78 -11.39 18.99 13.52
C GLN A 78 -11.18 18.61 14.99
N ALA A 79 -10.45 19.46 15.73
CA ALA A 79 -10.33 19.31 17.17
C ALA A 79 -11.71 19.48 17.83
N LEU A 80 -12.16 18.44 18.51
CA LEU A 80 -13.30 18.48 19.42
C LEU A 80 -12.73 18.73 20.80
N ARG A 81 -12.65 20.00 21.20
CA ARG A 81 -11.95 20.43 22.40
C ARG A 81 -12.48 19.69 23.65
N GLY A 82 -11.71 18.72 24.14
CA GLY A 82 -11.81 18.20 25.49
C GLY A 82 -11.07 19.13 26.46
N GLY A 83 -11.45 19.14 27.75
CA GLY A 83 -10.77 19.89 28.80
C GLY A 83 -9.34 19.39 29.07
N MET A 84 -8.88 19.45 30.32
CA MET A 84 -7.57 18.91 30.73
C MET A 84 -7.49 17.39 30.46
N GLY A 85 -7.04 16.96 29.28
CA GLY A 85 -6.98 15.56 28.85
C GLY A 85 -6.60 15.41 27.35
N PRO A 86 -6.55 14.17 26.83
CA PRO A 86 -6.30 13.90 25.41
C PRO A 86 -7.30 14.63 24.51
N THR A 87 -6.81 15.22 23.43
CA THR A 87 -7.65 15.92 22.46
C THR A 87 -8.36 14.88 21.60
N ALA A 88 -9.69 14.97 21.51
CA ALA A 88 -10.48 14.22 20.56
C ALA A 88 -10.51 14.96 19.21
N TRP A 89 -10.43 14.21 18.12
CA TRP A 89 -10.42 14.74 16.76
C TRP A 89 -11.47 14.01 15.93
N LEU A 90 -12.25 14.74 15.14
CA LEU A 90 -13.16 14.19 14.14
C LEU A 90 -12.52 14.31 12.77
N ARG A 91 -12.44 13.21 12.02
CA ARG A 91 -11.98 13.27 10.63
C ARG A 91 -13.06 13.89 9.75
N THR A 92 -12.73 14.98 9.06
CA THR A 92 -13.66 15.72 8.20
C THR A 92 -13.36 15.58 6.72
N ALA A 93 -12.13 15.23 6.33
CA ALA A 93 -11.73 14.86 4.96
C ALA A 93 -10.52 13.91 4.96
#